data_AF-A0A3E1KCQ7-F1
#
_entry.id   AF-A0A3E1KCQ7-F1
#
_cell.length_a   1.000
_cell.length_b   1.000
_cell.length_c   1.000
_cell.angle_alpha   90.00
_cell.angle_beta   90.00
_cell.angle_gamma   90.00
#
_symmetry.space_group_name_H-M   'P 1'
#
loop_
_entity.id
_entity.type
_entity.pdbx_description
1 polymer ?
#
loop_
_entity_poly.entity_id
_entity_poly.type
_entity_poly.pdbx_seq_one_letter_code
_entity_poly.pdbx_strand_id
1 'polypeptide(L)'
;MVMKTIATLMLLALLATPAVAQDYEITRWTIASGGTMESQSADGQWQLSGTIGQWEATEARELSGGGWRLTGGFWADLLDALGDAIFSDRFEEETP
;
A
#
# COMPACT_ATOMS: atom_id res chain seq x y z
N MET A 1 -3.97 -42.29 34.19
CA MET A 1 -4.17 -42.37 32.72
C MET A 1 -4.83 -41.12 32.15
N VAL A 2 -5.96 -40.68 32.70
CA VAL A 2 -6.75 -39.51 32.23
C VAL A 2 -5.96 -38.18 32.16
N MET A 3 -5.11 -37.90 33.14
CA MET A 3 -4.33 -36.66 33.15
C MET A 3 -3.26 -36.58 32.05
N LYS A 4 -2.68 -37.73 31.66
CA LYS A 4 -1.73 -37.80 30.53
C LYS A 4 -2.44 -37.58 29.20
N THR A 5 -3.62 -38.17 29.01
CA THR A 5 -4.43 -37.94 27.80
C THR A 5 -4.88 -36.49 27.65
N ILE A 6 -5.23 -35.80 28.74
CA ILE A 6 -5.58 -34.36 28.71
C ILE A 6 -4.35 -33.53 28.32
N ALA A 7 -3.21 -33.77 28.94
CA ALA A 7 -1.97 -33.05 28.62
C ALA A 7 -1.54 -33.27 27.15
N THR A 8 -1.68 -34.50 26.64
CA THR A 8 -1.41 -34.81 25.23
C THR A 8 -2.38 -34.07 24.29
N LEU A 9 -3.68 -34.04 24.59
CA LEU A 9 -4.66 -33.31 23.79
C LEU A 9 -4.40 -31.80 23.78
N MET A 10 -4.03 -31.21 24.92
CA MET A 10 -3.67 -29.79 24.97
C MET A 10 -2.42 -29.49 24.15
N LEU A 11 -1.39 -30.33 24.25
CA LEU A 11 -0.18 -30.17 23.44
C LEU A 11 -0.47 -30.25 21.93
N LEU A 12 -1.32 -31.19 21.50
CA LEU A 12 -1.77 -31.29 20.11
C LEU A 12 -2.56 -30.05 19.66
N ALA A 13 -3.39 -29.47 20.51
CA ALA A 13 -4.13 -28.25 20.19
C ALA A 13 -3.21 -27.03 20.04
N LEU A 14 -2.15 -26.91 20.85
CA LEU A 14 -1.16 -25.84 20.72
C LEU A 14 -0.35 -25.96 19.42
N LEU A 15 0.00 -27.19 19.02
CA LEU A 15 0.76 -27.45 17.79
C LEU A 15 -0.05 -27.23 16.50
N ALA A 16 -1.38 -27.12 16.58
CA ALA A 16 -2.26 -26.83 15.44
C ALA A 16 -2.36 -25.32 15.12
N THR A 17 -1.88 -24.44 15.99
CA THR A 17 -1.96 -22.98 15.80
C THR A 17 -1.17 -22.42 14.60
N PRO A 18 0.08 -22.85 14.29
CA PRO A 18 0.80 -22.32 13.13
C PRO A 18 0.16 -22.76 11.79
N ALA A 19 -0.66 -23.81 11.77
CA ALA A 19 -1.35 -24.23 10.55
C ALA A 19 -2.46 -23.26 10.10
N VAL A 20 -2.86 -22.31 10.96
CA VAL A 20 -3.87 -21.27 10.66
C VAL A 20 -3.22 -19.90 10.42
N ALA A 21 -1.93 -19.74 10.73
CA ALA A 21 -1.15 -18.57 10.36
C ALA A 21 -0.72 -18.70 8.90
N GLN A 22 -1.53 -18.14 8.01
CA GLN A 22 -1.24 -18.09 6.59
C GLN A 22 -0.30 -16.89 6.37
N ASP A 23 0.89 -17.16 5.85
CA ASP A 23 1.82 -16.12 5.43
C ASP A 23 1.24 -15.45 4.18
N TYR A 24 0.48 -14.37 4.37
CA TYR A 24 -0.02 -13.56 3.26
C TYR A 24 1.13 -12.73 2.71
N GLU A 25 1.76 -13.25 1.65
CA GLU A 25 2.80 -12.54 0.91
C GLU A 25 2.30 -12.12 -0.47
N ILE A 26 2.49 -10.84 -0.81
CA ILE A 26 2.28 -10.35 -2.18
C ILE A 26 3.57 -10.59 -2.98
N THR A 27 3.63 -11.70 -3.71
CA THR A 27 4.81 -12.10 -4.50
C THR A 27 4.86 -11.48 -5.90
N ARG A 28 3.78 -10.80 -6.33
CA ARG A 28 3.68 -10.20 -7.66
C ARG A 28 2.96 -8.86 -7.61
N TRP A 29 3.53 -7.89 -8.30
CA TRP A 29 2.96 -6.57 -8.50
C TRP A 29 3.18 -6.11 -9.95
N THR A 30 2.39 -5.14 -10.39
CA THR A 30 2.54 -4.47 -11.68
C THR A 30 2.27 -2.98 -11.51
N ILE A 31 2.80 -2.16 -12.42
CA ILE A 31 2.39 -0.76 -12.56
C ILE A 31 1.27 -0.74 -13.60
N ALA A 32 0.02 -0.66 -13.13
CA ALA A 32 -1.18 -0.69 -14.00
C ALA A 32 -1.73 0.71 -14.31
N SER A 33 -1.46 1.70 -13.45
CA SER A 33 -1.92 3.08 -13.60
C SER A 33 -0.85 4.07 -13.12
N GLY A 34 -0.93 5.32 -13.57
CA GLY A 34 0.10 6.31 -13.31
C GLY A 34 0.04 7.53 -14.22
N GLY A 35 1.01 8.43 -14.06
CA GLY A 35 1.23 9.56 -14.95
C GLY A 35 2.35 9.28 -15.96
N THR A 36 2.19 9.76 -17.20
CA THR A 36 3.23 9.66 -18.23
C THR A 36 4.23 10.79 -18.08
N MET A 37 5.52 10.46 -18.15
CA MET A 37 6.62 11.41 -18.29
C MET A 37 7.20 11.28 -19.69
N GLU A 38 7.42 12.41 -20.36
CA GLU A 38 8.01 12.49 -21.68
C GLU A 38 9.18 13.46 -21.63
N SER A 39 10.29 13.12 -22.27
CA SER A 39 11.45 13.99 -22.44
C SER A 39 12.00 13.84 -23.86
N GLN A 40 12.49 14.93 -24.42
CA GLN A 40 13.04 14.97 -25.78
C GLN A 40 14.37 15.73 -25.79
N SER A 41 15.33 15.27 -26.58
CA SER A 41 16.57 16.00 -26.81
C SER A 41 16.31 17.31 -27.57
N ALA A 42 17.17 18.31 -27.39
CA ALA A 42 16.98 19.63 -28.02
C ALA A 42 16.94 19.58 -29.56
N ASP A 43 17.56 18.57 -30.17
CA ASP A 43 17.56 18.30 -31.61
C ASP A 43 16.42 17.35 -32.07
N GLY A 44 15.54 16.94 -31.15
CA GLY A 44 14.37 16.10 -31.42
C GLY A 44 14.70 14.64 -31.78
N GLN A 45 15.97 14.23 -31.79
CA GLN A 45 16.38 12.90 -32.25
C GLN A 45 16.11 11.80 -31.21
N TRP A 46 16.06 12.16 -29.94
CA TRP A 46 15.87 11.21 -28.83
C TRP A 46 14.61 11.56 -28.05
N GLN A 47 13.80 10.53 -27.80
CA GLN A 47 12.62 10.61 -26.96
C GLN A 47 12.72 9.54 -25.87
N LEU A 48 12.45 9.94 -24.64
CA LEU A 48 12.37 9.06 -23.48
C LEU A 48 10.98 9.23 -22.86
N SER A 49 10.24 8.13 -22.80
CA SER A 49 8.97 8.07 -22.10
C SER A 49 9.04 7.13 -20.91
N GLY A 50 8.24 7.40 -19.88
CA GLY A 50 8.15 6.59 -18.69
C GLY A 50 6.80 6.78 -17.99
N THR A 51 6.52 5.96 -16.98
CA THR A 51 5.33 6.08 -16.15
C THR A 51 5.71 6.11 -14.68
N ILE A 52 5.18 7.07 -13.94
CA ILE A 52 5.19 7.05 -12.47
C ILE A 52 3.98 6.26 -12.03
N GLY A 53 4.21 5.06 -11.48
CA GLY A 53 3.13 4.25 -10.94
C GLY A 53 2.40 4.95 -9.80
N GLN A 54 1.07 4.95 -9.85
CA GLN A 54 0.22 5.45 -8.78
C GLN A 54 -0.46 4.28 -8.07
N TRP A 55 -0.70 4.44 -6.77
CA TRP A 55 -1.44 3.45 -6.00
C TRP A 55 -2.91 3.48 -6.43
N GLU A 56 -3.44 2.31 -6.82
CA GLU A 56 -4.85 2.15 -7.21
C GLU A 56 -5.81 2.42 -6.04
N ALA A 57 -5.43 1.94 -4.86
CA ALA A 57 -6.12 2.24 -3.62
C ALA A 57 -5.46 3.47 -3.02
N THR A 58 -6.21 4.54 -2.81
CA THR A 58 -5.76 5.70 -2.01
C THR A 58 -6.68 5.87 -0.83
N GLU A 59 -6.37 6.77 0.11
CA GLU A 59 -7.30 7.10 1.20
C GLU A 59 -8.67 7.57 0.65
N ALA A 60 -8.65 8.46 -0.35
CA ALA A 60 -9.87 8.94 -1.01
C ALA A 60 -10.59 7.86 -1.84
N ARG A 61 -9.91 6.77 -2.20
CA ARG A 61 -10.43 5.67 -3.03
C ARG A 61 -9.97 4.32 -2.50
N GLU A 62 -10.36 4.03 -1.27
CA GLU A 62 -10.03 2.78 -0.58
C GLU A 62 -10.64 1.56 -1.29
N LEU A 63 -9.87 0.46 -1.38
CA LEU A 63 -10.40 -0.85 -1.74
C LEU A 63 -10.98 -1.50 -0.49
N SER A 64 -12.26 -1.87 -0.52
CA SER A 64 -12.95 -2.50 0.61
C SER A 64 -13.68 -3.79 0.20
N GLY A 65 -13.76 -4.76 1.12
CA GLY A 65 -14.47 -6.02 0.89
C GLY A 65 -14.25 -7.05 2.01
N GLY A 66 -15.29 -7.81 2.35
CA GLY A 66 -15.19 -8.89 3.35
C GLY A 66 -14.79 -8.44 4.77
N GLY A 67 -15.05 -7.17 5.11
CA GLY A 67 -14.61 -6.55 6.38
C GLY A 67 -13.19 -5.97 6.35
N TRP A 68 -12.48 -6.12 5.23
CA TRP A 68 -11.13 -5.62 5.03
C TRP A 68 -11.14 -4.31 4.25
N ARG A 69 -10.08 -3.55 4.48
CA ARG A 69 -9.81 -2.25 3.88
C ARG A 69 -8.34 -2.17 3.50
N LEU A 70 -8.06 -1.66 2.31
CA LEU A 70 -6.72 -1.48 1.78
C LEU A 70 -6.62 -0.08 1.17
N THR A 71 -5.67 0.69 1.67
CA THR A 71 -5.23 1.97 1.11
C THR A 71 -3.76 1.85 0.74
N GLY A 72 -3.39 2.35 -0.43
CA GLY A 72 -2.00 2.57 -0.85
C GLY A 72 -1.64 4.05 -0.77
N GLY A 73 -0.34 4.33 -0.81
CA GLY A 73 0.20 5.68 -0.63
C GLY A 73 1.49 5.64 0.20
N PHE A 74 2.28 6.70 0.14
CA PHE A 74 3.47 6.84 0.99
C PHE A 74 3.11 7.38 2.41
N TRP A 75 1.85 7.78 2.64
CA TRP A 75 1.48 8.71 3.72
C TRP A 75 0.02 8.64 4.21
N ALA A 76 -0.64 7.47 4.24
CA ALA A 76 -2.07 7.38 4.58
C ALA A 76 -2.45 8.04 5.93
N ASP A 77 -1.59 7.99 6.95
CA ASP A 77 -1.84 8.67 8.23
C ASP A 77 -1.24 10.08 8.33
N LEU A 78 -0.41 10.48 7.36
CA LEU A 78 0.35 11.74 7.42
C LEU A 78 -0.34 12.87 6.62
N LEU A 79 -1.24 12.55 5.69
CA LEU A 79 -1.98 13.53 4.88
C LEU A 79 -2.91 14.41 5.70
N ASP A 80 -3.62 13.87 6.70
CA ASP A 80 -4.44 14.66 7.63
C ASP A 80 -3.58 15.62 8.48
N ALA A 81 -2.35 15.22 8.81
CA ALA A 81 -1.41 16.03 9.60
C ALA A 81 -0.63 17.06 8.75
N LEU A 82 -0.46 16.81 7.45
CA LEU A 82 0.30 17.66 6.52
C LEU A 82 -0.59 18.45 5.55
N GLY A 83 -1.91 18.45 5.78
CA GLY A 83 -2.96 18.85 4.85
C GLY A 83 -2.66 20.07 4.00
N ASP A 84 -2.08 21.13 4.57
CA ASP A 84 -1.75 22.37 3.85
C ASP A 84 -0.25 22.46 3.47
N ALA A 85 0.63 21.89 4.30
CA ALA A 85 2.08 22.01 4.15
C ALA A 85 2.64 21.27 2.93
N ILE A 86 1.97 20.21 2.47
CA ILE A 86 2.40 19.45 1.28
C ILE A 86 1.96 20.12 -0.03
N PHE A 87 0.90 20.94 0.01
CA PHE A 87 0.38 21.67 -1.16
C PHE A 87 0.78 23.14 -1.18
N SER A 88 1.42 23.64 -0.11
CA SER A 88 2.08 24.95 -0.06
C SER A 88 3.23 25.02 -1.07
N ASP A 89 2.91 25.27 -2.33
CA ASP A 89 3.87 25.65 -3.35
C ASP A 89 3.97 27.18 -3.45
N ARG A 90 4.71 27.66 -4.45
CA ARG A 90 5.04 29.09 -4.61
C ARG A 90 3.95 29.89 -5.32
N PHE A 91 2.76 29.31 -5.56
CA PHE A 91 1.66 29.92 -6.30
C PHE A 91 0.42 30.25 -5.44
N GLU A 92 0.43 29.90 -4.15
CA GLU A 92 -0.57 30.39 -3.19
C GLU A 92 -0.36 31.91 -3.04
N GLU A 93 -1.30 32.69 -3.58
CA GLU A 93 -1.29 34.15 -3.49
C GLU A 93 -1.48 34.52 -2.00
N GLU A 94 -0.48 35.15 -1.38
CA GLU A 94 -0.64 35.69 -0.03
C GLU A 94 -1.77 36.73 -0.06
N THR A 95 -2.98 36.32 0.35
CA THR A 95 -4.07 37.27 0.55
C THR A 95 -3.62 38.33 1.58
N PRO A 96 -3.85 39.62 1.30
CA PRO A 96 -3.31 40.73 2.09
C PRO A 96 -3.81 40.80 3.53
#